data_AF-A0A7X1P379-F1
#
_entry.id   AF-A0A7X1P379-F1
#
_cell.length_a   1.000
_cell.length_b   1.000
_cell.length_c   1.000
_cell.angle_alpha   90.00
_cell.angle_beta   90.00
_cell.angle_gamma   90.00
#
_symmetry.space_group_name_H-M   'P 1'
#
loop_
_entity.id
_entity.type
_entity.pdbx_description
1 polymer ?
#
loop_
_entity_poly.entity_id
_entity_poly.type
_entity_poly.pdbx_seq_one_letter_code
_entity_poly.pdbx_strand_id
1 'polypeptide(L)'
;RVFEIMEAICGFRMHPAWFRIGGVAADLPQGWDKLVREFLDYLPRRLAEYDKLVMKNRVFKARTKGIGAYTVDDAMEWGVTGPGLRACGFDWDYRKQRPYGGFENFEFDVPAGAAGDCYDRVAMRVEEMRQSLRIVRQCLDHMPAGDYKARHPLTTPPIKDRTMQDIETLIAHFLNVSWGPAIPPGEACISVEATKGINGYYLVSDGDTMSYRTRIRTPSFPHLQMIPAISRGSLVADLIAIIGSIDFVMADVDR
;
A
#
# COMPACT_ATOMS: atom_id res chain seq x y z
N ARG A 1 7.78 -6.70 16.11
CA ARG A 1 6.73 -7.63 15.65
C ARG A 1 6.55 -7.63 14.15
N VAL A 2 5.87 -6.66 13.50
CA VAL A 2 5.72 -6.72 12.02
C VAL A 2 7.07 -6.74 11.31
N PHE A 3 8.03 -5.91 11.72
CA PHE A 3 9.39 -5.94 11.16
C PHE A 3 10.15 -7.24 11.45
N GLU A 4 9.85 -7.95 12.55
CA GLU A 4 10.45 -9.26 12.81
C GLU A 4 9.88 -10.32 11.86
N ILE A 5 8.57 -10.25 11.55
CA ILE A 5 7.94 -11.12 10.56
C ILE A 5 8.53 -10.84 9.17
N MET A 6 8.66 -9.56 8.80
CA MET A 6 9.28 -9.18 7.52
C MET A 6 10.74 -9.63 7.43
N GLU A 7 11.50 -9.48 8.51
CA GLU A 7 12.88 -9.95 8.60
C GLU A 7 12.98 -11.47 8.48
N ALA A 8 12.10 -12.21 9.16
CA ALA A 8 12.06 -13.67 9.07
C ALA A 8 11.73 -14.17 7.66
N ILE A 9 10.83 -13.49 6.95
CA ILE A 9 10.40 -13.89 5.60
C ILE A 9 11.40 -13.43 4.53
N CYS A 10 11.81 -12.15 4.58
CA CYS A 10 12.52 -11.49 3.49
C CYS A 10 14.02 -11.30 3.75
N GLY A 11 14.50 -11.49 4.98
CA GLY A 11 15.87 -11.16 5.40
C GLY A 11 16.13 -9.67 5.65
N PHE A 12 15.15 -8.80 5.44
CA PHE A 12 15.25 -7.35 5.67
C PHE A 12 14.05 -6.82 6.43
N ARG A 13 14.26 -5.78 7.23
CA ARG A 13 13.21 -5.16 8.05
C ARG A 13 12.29 -4.20 7.29
N MET A 14 12.83 -3.31 6.46
CA MET A 14 12.06 -2.21 5.83
C MET A 14 12.06 -2.24 4.30
N HIS A 15 13.17 -2.63 3.67
CA HIS A 15 13.32 -2.63 2.21
C HIS A 15 13.54 -4.07 1.71
N PRO A 16 12.50 -4.91 1.70
CA PRO A 16 12.66 -6.34 1.44
C PRO A 16 12.90 -6.71 -0.02
N ALA A 17 12.61 -5.79 -0.96
CA ALA A 17 12.68 -6.05 -2.40
C ALA A 17 12.06 -7.41 -2.81
N TRP A 18 10.93 -7.75 -2.16
CA TRP A 18 10.31 -9.06 -2.21
C TRP A 18 9.44 -9.24 -3.44
N PHE A 19 8.60 -8.26 -3.76
CA PHE A 19 7.84 -8.24 -5.01
C PHE A 19 8.78 -7.97 -6.18
N ARG A 20 8.67 -8.80 -7.21
CA ARG A 20 9.48 -8.70 -8.42
C ARG A 20 8.63 -8.95 -9.67
N ILE A 21 9.19 -8.64 -10.84
CA ILE A 21 8.53 -8.91 -12.11
C ILE A 21 8.34 -10.42 -12.24
N GLY A 22 7.08 -10.85 -12.35
CA GLY A 22 6.69 -12.26 -12.45
C GLY A 22 6.42 -12.96 -11.12
N GLY A 23 6.36 -12.27 -9.97
CA GLY A 23 5.91 -12.86 -8.70
C GLY A 23 6.66 -12.31 -7.49
N VAL A 24 7.13 -13.20 -6.62
CA VAL A 24 7.94 -12.85 -5.43
C VAL A 24 9.35 -13.43 -5.53
N ALA A 25 10.28 -12.87 -4.76
CA ALA A 25 11.71 -13.19 -4.87
C ALA A 25 12.03 -14.62 -4.44
N ALA A 26 11.40 -15.11 -3.37
CA ALA A 26 11.53 -16.45 -2.82
C ALA A 26 10.20 -16.91 -2.20
N ASP A 27 10.09 -18.19 -1.85
CA ASP A 27 8.94 -18.73 -1.14
C ASP A 27 8.96 -18.34 0.35
N LEU A 28 7.81 -18.52 1.02
CA LEU A 28 7.69 -18.31 2.45
C LEU A 28 8.49 -19.38 3.24
N PRO A 29 9.23 -19.00 4.29
CA PRO A 29 10.02 -19.94 5.07
C PRO A 29 9.14 -20.86 5.92
N GLN A 30 9.62 -22.06 6.27
CA GLN A 30 8.88 -22.96 7.14
C GLN A 30 8.55 -22.30 8.50
N GLY A 31 7.29 -22.41 8.94
CA GLY A 31 6.80 -21.82 10.19
C GLY A 31 6.40 -20.34 10.11
N TRP A 32 6.37 -19.74 8.91
CA TRP A 32 5.88 -18.37 8.68
C TRP A 32 4.45 -18.16 9.21
N ASP A 33 3.62 -19.19 9.08
CA ASP A 33 2.20 -19.22 9.42
C ASP A 33 1.99 -18.98 10.92
N LYS A 34 2.83 -19.59 11.76
CA LYS A 34 2.79 -19.39 13.22
C LYS A 34 3.08 -17.93 13.59
N LEU A 35 4.11 -17.33 12.99
CA LEU A 35 4.49 -15.94 13.26
C LEU A 35 3.36 -14.97 12.90
N VAL A 36 2.72 -15.19 11.75
CA VAL A 36 1.57 -14.39 11.31
C VAL A 36 0.37 -14.61 12.22
N ARG A 37 0.05 -15.86 12.58
CA ARG A 37 -1.09 -16.20 13.46
C ARG A 37 -0.97 -15.53 14.83
N GLU A 38 0.20 -15.61 15.46
CA GLU A 38 0.47 -14.97 16.75
C GLU A 38 0.30 -13.45 16.69
N PHE A 39 0.68 -12.81 15.59
CA PHE A 39 0.47 -11.38 15.40
C PHE A 39 -1.02 -11.02 15.21
N LEU A 40 -1.74 -11.82 14.42
CA LEU A 40 -3.17 -11.65 14.20
C LEU A 40 -3.99 -11.82 15.48
N ASP A 41 -3.56 -12.67 16.42
CA ASP A 41 -4.22 -12.83 17.73
C ASP A 41 -3.84 -11.72 18.73
N TYR A 42 -2.65 -11.13 18.56
CA TYR A 42 -2.16 -10.05 19.41
C TYR A 42 -2.77 -8.67 19.09
N LEU A 43 -2.81 -8.29 17.81
CA LEU A 43 -3.12 -6.91 17.41
C LEU A 43 -4.56 -6.45 17.75
N PRO A 44 -5.63 -7.26 17.58
CA PRO A 44 -6.99 -6.83 17.87
C PRO A 44 -7.19 -6.31 19.30
N ARG A 45 -6.57 -6.96 20.28
CA ARG A 45 -6.65 -6.54 21.69
C ARG A 45 -5.98 -5.17 21.90
N ARG A 46 -4.83 -4.96 21.24
CA ARG A 46 -4.12 -3.66 21.28
C ARG A 46 -4.90 -2.55 20.58
N LEU A 47 -5.52 -2.83 19.44
CA LEU A 47 -6.39 -1.86 18.77
C LEU A 47 -7.55 -1.43 19.67
N ALA A 48 -8.20 -2.37 20.37
CA ALA A 48 -9.28 -2.04 21.31
C ALA A 48 -8.80 -1.17 22.50
N GLU A 49 -7.58 -1.40 22.98
CA GLU A 49 -6.95 -0.53 23.99
C GLU A 49 -6.70 0.88 23.43
N TYR A 50 -6.16 0.99 22.22
CA TYR A 50 -5.91 2.28 21.56
C TYR A 50 -7.20 3.06 21.27
N ASP A 51 -8.28 2.39 20.89
CA ASP A 51 -9.58 3.01 20.73
C ASP A 51 -10.08 3.64 22.04
N LYS A 52 -9.92 2.91 23.14
CA LYS A 52 -10.36 3.37 24.46
C LYS A 52 -9.53 4.58 24.93
N LEU A 53 -8.22 4.54 24.71
CA LEU A 53 -7.29 5.57 25.19
C LEU A 53 -7.31 6.84 24.33
N VAL A 54 -7.38 6.69 22.99
CA VAL A 54 -7.22 7.80 22.03
C VAL A 54 -8.53 8.13 21.35
N MET A 55 -9.14 7.19 20.63
CA MET A 55 -10.30 7.50 19.78
C MET A 55 -11.53 7.92 20.59
N LYS A 56 -11.74 7.34 21.79
CA LYS A 56 -12.83 7.70 22.69
C LYS A 56 -12.50 8.91 23.58
N ASN A 57 -11.28 9.42 23.55
CA ASN A 57 -10.85 10.54 24.38
C ASN A 57 -11.56 11.84 23.98
N ARG A 58 -12.11 12.56 24.97
CA ARG A 58 -12.83 13.83 24.75
C ARG A 58 -11.92 14.93 24.21
N VAL A 59 -10.68 15.02 24.71
CA VAL A 59 -9.69 16.01 24.26
C VAL A 59 -9.31 15.73 22.82
N PHE A 60 -9.04 14.46 22.48
CA PHE A 60 -8.71 14.08 21.10
C PHE A 60 -9.84 14.44 20.13
N LYS A 61 -11.08 14.07 20.45
CA LYS A 61 -12.26 14.44 19.64
C LYS A 61 -12.42 15.95 19.50
N ALA A 62 -12.26 16.71 20.59
CA ALA A 62 -12.37 18.17 20.57
C ALA A 62 -11.30 18.84 19.69
N ARG A 63 -10.13 18.22 19.52
CA ARG A 63 -9.03 18.75 18.69
C ARG A 63 -9.03 18.29 17.23
N THR A 64 -9.92 17.36 16.87
CA THR A 64 -9.90 16.72 15.54
C THR A 64 -11.24 16.78 14.81
N LYS A 65 -12.36 16.79 15.53
CA LYS A 65 -13.68 16.92 14.91
C LYS A 65 -13.91 18.32 14.36
N GLY A 66 -14.38 18.40 13.11
CA GLY A 66 -14.60 19.66 12.40
C GLY A 66 -13.34 20.41 11.99
N ILE A 67 -12.15 19.84 12.22
CA ILE A 67 -10.87 20.45 11.84
C ILE A 67 -10.42 19.89 10.49
N GLY A 68 -10.01 20.78 9.57
CA GLY A 68 -9.52 20.40 8.24
C GLY A 68 -10.53 19.55 7.46
N ALA A 69 -11.81 19.92 7.56
CA ALA A 69 -12.90 19.30 6.83
C ALA A 69 -12.92 19.81 5.39
N TYR A 70 -13.27 18.92 4.45
CA TYR A 70 -13.46 19.26 3.05
C TYR A 70 -14.52 18.37 2.42
N THR A 71 -15.13 18.84 1.33
CA THR A 71 -16.19 18.12 0.62
C THR A 71 -15.62 17.11 -0.37
N VAL A 72 -16.48 16.24 -0.91
CA VAL A 72 -16.11 15.32 -1.99
C VAL A 72 -15.67 16.10 -3.23
N ASP A 73 -16.34 17.20 -3.56
CA ASP A 73 -16.02 18.01 -4.74
C ASP A 73 -14.63 18.66 -4.58
N ASP A 74 -14.34 19.23 -3.40
CA ASP A 74 -13.00 19.75 -3.09
C ASP A 74 -11.95 18.62 -3.19
N ALA A 75 -12.24 17.45 -2.62
CA ALA A 75 -11.32 16.32 -2.67
C ALA A 75 -11.01 15.90 -4.11
N MET A 76 -12.02 15.88 -4.99
CA MET A 76 -11.83 15.54 -6.40
C MET A 76 -11.06 16.62 -7.15
N GLU A 77 -11.39 17.90 -6.95
CA GLU A 77 -10.71 19.02 -7.60
C GLU A 77 -9.22 19.06 -7.24
N TRP A 78 -8.89 18.85 -5.97
CA TRP A 78 -7.51 18.80 -5.48
C TRP A 78 -6.81 17.45 -5.71
N GLY A 79 -7.47 16.47 -6.34
CA GLY A 79 -6.89 15.17 -6.66
C GLY A 79 -6.59 14.29 -5.43
N VAL A 80 -7.30 14.50 -4.33
CA VAL A 80 -7.20 13.70 -3.10
C VAL A 80 -7.77 12.32 -3.35
N THR A 81 -7.01 11.29 -2.98
CA THR A 81 -7.40 9.88 -3.16
C THR A 81 -7.32 9.08 -1.87
N GLY A 82 -7.96 7.90 -1.86
CA GLY A 82 -7.85 6.93 -0.78
C GLY A 82 -8.58 7.37 0.49
N PRO A 83 -7.97 7.24 1.69
CA PRO A 83 -8.64 7.53 2.95
C PRO A 83 -9.13 8.98 3.08
N GLY A 84 -8.45 9.93 2.46
CA GLY A 84 -8.91 11.33 2.44
C GLY A 84 -10.24 11.50 1.71
N LEU A 85 -10.37 10.88 0.53
CA LEU A 85 -11.59 10.93 -0.28
C LEU A 85 -12.74 10.14 0.38
N ARG A 86 -12.43 8.96 0.92
CA ARG A 86 -13.40 8.14 1.64
C ARG A 86 -13.88 8.79 2.94
N ALA A 87 -13.05 9.61 3.60
CA ALA A 87 -13.45 10.31 4.82
C ALA A 87 -14.59 11.33 4.57
N CYS A 88 -14.72 11.82 3.33
CA CYS A 88 -15.82 12.67 2.88
C CYS A 88 -17.10 11.90 2.54
N GLY A 89 -17.09 10.57 2.66
CA GLY A 89 -18.23 9.70 2.34
C GLY A 89 -18.29 9.22 0.89
N PHE A 90 -17.23 9.40 0.10
CA PHE A 90 -17.18 8.86 -1.25
C PHE A 90 -16.73 7.40 -1.25
N ASP A 91 -17.62 6.49 -1.65
CA ASP A 91 -17.37 5.04 -1.66
C ASP A 91 -16.50 4.62 -2.85
N TRP A 92 -15.18 4.76 -2.68
CA TRP A 92 -14.19 4.40 -3.68
C TRP A 92 -12.95 3.73 -3.09
N ASP A 93 -12.63 2.56 -3.64
CA ASP A 93 -11.42 1.81 -3.32
C ASP A 93 -10.96 1.02 -4.54
N TYR A 94 -9.68 1.16 -4.92
CA TYR A 94 -9.13 0.49 -6.09
C TYR A 94 -9.25 -1.05 -5.97
N ARG A 95 -9.12 -1.61 -4.76
CA ARG A 95 -9.12 -3.06 -4.52
C ARG A 95 -10.49 -3.70 -4.78
N LYS A 96 -11.58 -2.93 -4.69
CA LYS A 96 -12.94 -3.39 -5.00
C LYS A 96 -13.36 -3.02 -6.42
N GLN A 97 -13.11 -1.77 -6.83
CA GLN A 97 -13.58 -1.24 -8.12
C GLN A 97 -12.73 -1.72 -9.31
N ARG A 98 -11.43 -1.92 -9.10
CA ARG A 98 -10.46 -2.37 -10.11
C ARG A 98 -9.49 -3.36 -9.47
N PRO A 99 -9.99 -4.56 -9.10
CA PRO A 99 -9.22 -5.51 -8.32
C PRO A 99 -7.93 -5.92 -9.03
N TYR A 100 -6.88 -6.14 -8.23
CA TYR A 100 -5.56 -6.59 -8.66
C TYR A 100 -5.00 -7.53 -7.59
N GLY A 101 -4.01 -8.36 -7.94
CA GLY A 101 -3.31 -9.19 -6.96
C GLY A 101 -4.21 -10.15 -6.16
N GLY A 102 -5.38 -10.51 -6.69
CA GLY A 102 -6.32 -11.44 -6.05
C GLY A 102 -7.25 -10.81 -5.01
N PHE A 103 -7.33 -9.48 -4.90
CA PHE A 103 -8.22 -8.79 -3.95
C PHE A 103 -9.71 -9.14 -4.11
N GLU A 104 -10.12 -9.56 -5.30
CA GLU A 104 -11.46 -10.03 -5.62
C GLU A 104 -11.86 -11.31 -4.88
N ASN A 105 -10.89 -12.08 -4.37
CA ASN A 105 -11.13 -13.35 -3.67
C ASN A 105 -11.26 -13.18 -2.14
N PHE A 106 -11.18 -11.95 -1.62
CA PHE A 106 -11.23 -11.68 -0.19
C PHE A 106 -12.47 -10.89 0.22
N GLU A 107 -13.04 -11.28 1.35
CA GLU A 107 -14.15 -10.57 1.99
C GLU A 107 -13.62 -9.51 2.95
N PHE A 108 -13.92 -8.25 2.65
CA PHE A 108 -13.63 -7.12 3.51
C PHE A 108 -14.54 -5.96 3.15
N ASP A 109 -14.73 -5.07 4.11
CA ASP A 109 -15.56 -3.88 3.97
C ASP A 109 -14.68 -2.65 3.77
N VAL A 110 -15.14 -1.68 2.98
CA VAL A 110 -14.45 -0.41 2.78
C VAL A 110 -15.09 0.62 3.70
N PRO A 111 -14.38 1.13 4.72
CA PRO A 111 -14.94 2.14 5.60
C PRO A 111 -15.09 3.47 4.85
N ALA A 112 -16.20 4.16 5.08
CA ALA A 112 -16.45 5.52 4.60
C ALA A 112 -16.76 6.43 5.79
N GLY A 113 -16.21 7.64 5.76
CA GLY A 113 -16.53 8.71 6.71
C GLY A 113 -17.77 9.50 6.28
N ALA A 114 -18.02 10.63 6.93
CA ALA A 114 -19.14 11.51 6.55
C ALA A 114 -18.78 12.99 6.55
N ALA A 115 -17.92 13.44 7.47
CA ALA A 115 -17.62 14.85 7.66
C ALA A 115 -16.37 15.32 6.90
N GLY A 116 -15.51 14.41 6.44
CA GLY A 116 -14.25 14.75 5.79
C GLY A 116 -13.24 15.43 6.72
N ASP A 117 -13.42 15.35 8.05
CA ASP A 117 -12.56 16.01 9.03
C ASP A 117 -11.35 15.15 9.44
N CYS A 118 -10.44 15.72 10.25
CA CYS A 118 -9.27 15.00 10.77
C CYS A 118 -9.65 13.75 11.56
N TYR A 119 -10.77 13.78 12.31
CA TYR A 119 -11.20 12.66 13.13
C TYR A 119 -11.65 11.48 12.27
N ASP A 120 -12.47 11.74 11.25
CA ASP A 120 -12.97 10.73 10.31
C ASP A 120 -11.81 10.10 9.54
N ARG A 121 -10.82 10.89 9.10
CA ARG A 121 -9.60 10.36 8.47
C ARG A 121 -8.87 9.37 9.36
N VAL A 122 -8.68 9.67 10.65
CA VAL A 122 -8.02 8.76 11.60
C VAL A 122 -8.90 7.54 11.90
N ALA A 123 -10.20 7.74 12.16
CA ALA A 123 -11.14 6.66 12.44
C ALA A 123 -11.17 5.64 11.29
N MET A 124 -11.15 6.14 10.06
CA MET A 124 -11.02 5.35 8.85
C MET A 124 -9.74 4.50 8.84
N ARG A 125 -8.57 5.07 9.14
CA ARG A 125 -7.32 4.28 9.21
C ARG A 125 -7.41 3.16 10.22
N VAL A 126 -8.03 3.43 11.36
CA VAL A 126 -8.21 2.42 12.41
C VAL A 126 -9.11 1.28 11.93
N GLU A 127 -10.19 1.61 11.20
CA GLU A 127 -11.05 0.58 10.62
C GLU A 127 -10.35 -0.19 9.48
N GLU A 128 -9.59 0.49 8.63
CA GLU A 128 -8.75 -0.14 7.61
C GLU A 128 -7.74 -1.12 8.22
N MET A 129 -7.19 -0.83 9.41
CA MET A 129 -6.34 -1.79 10.13
C MET A 129 -7.11 -3.07 10.52
N ARG A 130 -8.37 -2.95 10.96
CA ARG A 130 -9.23 -4.12 11.27
C ARG A 130 -9.54 -4.94 10.03
N GLN A 131 -9.90 -4.26 8.93
CA GLN A 131 -10.18 -4.93 7.65
C GLN A 131 -8.90 -5.57 7.06
N SER A 132 -7.74 -4.93 7.23
CA SER A 132 -6.45 -5.51 6.84
C SER A 132 -6.14 -6.79 7.63
N LEU A 133 -6.43 -6.83 8.94
CA LEU A 133 -6.30 -8.06 9.73
C LEU A 133 -7.25 -9.17 9.25
N ARG A 134 -8.47 -8.81 8.84
CA ARG A 134 -9.45 -9.74 8.27
C ARG A 134 -8.96 -10.33 6.95
N ILE A 135 -8.36 -9.52 6.07
CA ILE A 135 -7.77 -9.97 4.80
C ILE A 135 -6.59 -10.90 5.09
N VAL A 136 -5.64 -10.49 5.95
CA VAL A 136 -4.45 -11.31 6.25
C VAL A 136 -4.83 -12.65 6.90
N ARG A 137 -5.90 -12.70 7.71
CA ARG A 137 -6.41 -13.96 8.25
C ARG A 137 -6.94 -14.88 7.15
N GLN A 138 -7.70 -14.36 6.18
CA GLN A 138 -8.13 -15.14 5.02
C GLN A 138 -6.95 -15.63 4.17
N CYS A 139 -5.93 -14.79 3.95
CA CYS A 139 -4.72 -15.21 3.26
C CYS A 139 -4.01 -16.37 3.99
N LEU A 140 -3.95 -16.32 5.32
CA LEU A 140 -3.34 -17.37 6.13
C LEU A 140 -4.12 -18.68 6.04
N ASP A 141 -5.45 -18.63 6.11
CA ASP A 141 -6.30 -19.81 6.16
C ASP A 141 -6.53 -20.43 4.77
N HIS A 142 -6.40 -19.66 3.69
CA HIS A 142 -6.61 -20.09 2.30
C HIS A 142 -5.35 -20.08 1.44
N MET A 143 -4.15 -20.10 2.03
CA MET A 143 -2.89 -20.08 1.26
C MET A 143 -2.78 -21.32 0.35
N PRO A 144 -2.78 -21.17 -0.99
CA PRO A 144 -2.64 -22.30 -1.88
C PRO A 144 -1.19 -22.80 -1.90
N ALA A 145 -1.01 -24.08 -2.20
CA ALA A 145 0.29 -24.60 -2.63
C ALA A 145 0.53 -24.25 -4.11
N GLY A 146 1.80 -24.11 -4.51
CA GLY A 146 2.15 -23.93 -5.92
C GLY A 146 3.42 -23.10 -6.11
N ASP A 147 3.69 -22.77 -7.37
CA ASP A 147 4.83 -21.93 -7.74
C ASP A 147 4.58 -20.48 -7.29
N TYR A 148 5.59 -19.84 -6.69
CA TYR A 148 5.55 -18.43 -6.26
C TYR A 148 6.08 -17.45 -7.33
N LYS A 149 6.56 -17.98 -8.47
CA LYS A 149 7.07 -17.24 -9.63
C LYS A 149 6.44 -17.77 -10.91
N ALA A 150 6.16 -16.85 -11.84
CA ALA A 150 5.72 -17.17 -13.17
C ALA A 150 6.80 -17.92 -13.95
N ARG A 151 6.39 -18.86 -14.79
CA ARG A 151 7.26 -19.53 -15.77
C ARG A 151 7.35 -18.71 -17.06
N HIS A 152 7.69 -17.42 -16.92
CA HIS A 152 7.80 -16.48 -18.02
C HIS A 152 9.24 -16.00 -18.21
N PRO A 153 9.78 -15.84 -19.43
CA PRO A 153 11.17 -15.43 -19.67
C PRO A 153 11.58 -14.09 -19.03
N LEU A 154 10.63 -13.17 -18.87
CA LEU A 154 10.85 -11.86 -18.22
C LEU A 154 10.82 -11.92 -16.67
N THR A 155 10.55 -13.09 -16.09
CA THR A 155 10.48 -13.26 -14.63
C THR A 155 11.86 -13.04 -14.03
N THR A 156 11.93 -12.10 -13.09
CA THR A 156 13.19 -11.68 -12.47
C THR A 156 13.07 -11.78 -10.95
N PRO A 157 14.03 -12.38 -10.22
CA PRO A 157 15.16 -13.14 -10.73
C PRO A 157 14.68 -14.52 -11.26
N PRO A 158 15.35 -15.06 -12.29
CA PRO A 158 14.99 -16.34 -12.90
C PRO A 158 15.06 -17.51 -11.90
N ILE A 159 14.32 -18.58 -12.20
CA ILE A 159 14.25 -19.77 -11.33
C ILE A 159 15.61 -20.48 -11.33
N LYS A 160 16.21 -20.63 -10.14
CA LYS A 160 17.58 -21.15 -9.98
C LYS A 160 17.69 -22.67 -10.09
N ASP A 161 16.62 -23.40 -9.77
CA ASP A 161 16.68 -24.85 -9.56
C ASP A 161 17.12 -25.65 -10.80
N ARG A 162 16.85 -25.12 -12.00
CA ARG A 162 17.20 -25.75 -13.28
C ARG A 162 18.45 -25.17 -13.94
N THR A 163 18.94 -24.03 -13.45
CA THR A 163 20.00 -23.25 -14.09
C THR A 163 21.34 -23.99 -14.17
N MET A 164 21.59 -24.94 -13.26
CA MET A 164 22.82 -25.74 -13.25
C MET A 164 22.70 -27.06 -14.02
N GLN A 165 21.53 -27.33 -14.62
CA GLN A 165 21.22 -28.60 -15.30
C GLN A 165 20.97 -28.42 -16.81
N ASP A 166 20.72 -27.19 -17.26
CA ASP A 166 20.25 -26.87 -18.61
C ASP A 166 20.90 -25.57 -19.10
N ILE A 167 21.53 -25.61 -20.28
CA ILE A 167 22.33 -24.48 -20.79
C ILE A 167 21.44 -23.29 -21.16
N GLU A 168 20.23 -23.53 -21.67
CA GLU A 168 19.25 -22.52 -22.04
C GLU A 168 18.81 -21.71 -20.81
N THR A 169 18.49 -22.39 -19.70
CA THR A 169 18.16 -21.70 -18.45
C THR A 169 19.36 -20.94 -17.86
N LEU A 170 20.59 -21.43 -18.04
CA LEU A 170 21.80 -20.72 -17.62
C LEU A 170 22.03 -19.43 -18.40
N ILE A 171 21.88 -19.46 -19.73
CA ILE A 171 21.99 -18.28 -20.57
C ILE A 171 20.92 -17.24 -20.18
N ALA A 172 19.67 -17.66 -20.04
CA ALA A 172 18.59 -16.78 -19.61
C ALA A 172 18.84 -16.16 -18.22
N HIS A 173 19.41 -16.94 -17.29
CA HIS A 173 19.82 -16.44 -15.98
C HIS A 173 20.94 -15.39 -16.09
N PHE A 174 22.00 -15.69 -16.85
CA PHE A 174 23.13 -14.78 -17.03
C PHE A 174 22.69 -13.45 -17.63
N LEU A 175 21.91 -13.47 -18.72
CA LEU A 175 21.42 -12.24 -19.39
C LEU A 175 20.51 -11.40 -18.48
N ASN A 176 19.53 -12.01 -17.80
CA ASN A 176 18.62 -11.27 -16.93
C ASN A 176 19.32 -10.66 -15.71
N VAL A 177 20.32 -11.35 -15.14
CA VAL A 177 21.04 -10.83 -13.96
C VAL A 177 22.08 -9.78 -14.33
N SER A 178 22.71 -9.90 -15.50
CA SER A 178 23.75 -8.98 -15.94
C SER A 178 23.19 -7.74 -16.64
N TRP A 179 22.30 -7.91 -17.62
CA TRP A 179 21.82 -6.84 -18.47
C TRP A 179 20.38 -6.44 -18.11
N GLY A 180 19.57 -7.40 -17.67
CA GLY A 180 18.15 -7.19 -17.38
C GLY A 180 17.24 -7.58 -18.56
N PRO A 181 15.93 -7.73 -18.31
CA PRO A 181 14.99 -8.07 -19.36
C PRO A 181 14.76 -6.89 -20.31
N ALA A 182 14.82 -7.12 -21.61
CA ALA A 182 14.36 -6.15 -22.61
C ALA A 182 12.82 -6.10 -22.60
N ILE A 183 12.26 -4.93 -22.29
CA ILE A 183 10.81 -4.72 -22.26
C ILE A 183 10.34 -4.21 -23.62
N PRO A 184 9.24 -4.71 -24.21
CA PRO A 184 8.76 -4.23 -25.49
C PRO A 184 8.48 -2.72 -25.49
N PRO A 185 8.74 -2.00 -26.61
CA PRO A 185 8.43 -0.58 -26.71
C PRO A 185 6.95 -0.30 -26.46
N GLY A 186 6.65 0.73 -25.67
CA GLY A 186 5.28 1.12 -25.35
C GLY A 186 5.19 1.90 -24.04
N GLU A 187 3.95 2.17 -23.64
CA GLU A 187 3.63 2.87 -22.40
C GLU A 187 2.62 2.07 -21.57
N ALA A 188 2.75 2.15 -20.25
CA ALA A 188 1.82 1.52 -19.32
C ALA A 188 1.63 2.38 -18.07
N CYS A 189 0.38 2.50 -17.61
CA CYS A 189 0.04 3.13 -16.34
C CYS A 189 -0.71 2.13 -15.47
N ILE A 190 -0.14 1.74 -14.35
CA ILE A 190 -0.80 0.88 -13.36
C ILE A 190 -0.84 1.61 -12.03
N SER A 191 -1.99 1.52 -11.36
CA SER A 191 -2.19 2.11 -10.05
C SER A 191 -2.65 1.06 -9.05
N VAL A 192 -2.27 1.27 -7.80
CA VAL A 192 -2.68 0.43 -6.67
C VAL A 192 -3.23 1.32 -5.56
N GLU A 193 -4.12 0.76 -4.74
CA GLU A 193 -4.53 1.37 -3.48
C GLU A 193 -3.39 1.18 -2.46
N ALA A 194 -2.47 2.14 -2.39
CA ALA A 194 -1.50 2.19 -1.30
C ALA A 194 -2.19 2.67 -0.02
N THR A 195 -1.52 2.53 1.13
CA THR A 195 -2.09 2.96 2.41
C THR A 195 -2.49 4.43 2.36
N LYS A 196 -1.67 5.30 1.79
CA LYS A 196 -1.97 6.74 1.67
C LYS A 196 -2.99 7.07 0.58
N GLY A 197 -3.36 6.13 -0.28
CA GLY A 197 -4.26 6.34 -1.41
C GLY A 197 -3.66 5.83 -2.72
N ILE A 198 -4.13 6.34 -3.85
CA ILE A 198 -3.76 5.78 -5.15
C ILE A 198 -2.28 6.06 -5.45
N ASN A 199 -1.46 5.02 -5.57
CA ASN A 199 -0.09 5.13 -6.03
C ASN A 199 0.00 4.58 -7.45
N GLY A 200 0.42 5.42 -8.40
CA GLY A 200 0.45 5.11 -9.82
C GLY A 200 1.87 5.13 -10.38
N TYR A 201 2.20 4.16 -11.22
CA TYR A 201 3.44 4.12 -11.97
C TYR A 201 3.10 4.21 -13.45
N TYR A 202 3.57 5.29 -14.09
CA TYR A 202 3.54 5.46 -15.52
C TYR A 202 4.95 5.22 -16.07
N LEU A 203 5.06 4.24 -16.96
CA LEU A 203 6.31 3.75 -17.52
C LEU A 203 6.28 3.87 -19.03
N VAL A 204 7.39 4.31 -19.61
CA VAL A 204 7.65 4.30 -21.06
C VAL A 204 8.88 3.44 -21.28
N SER A 205 8.76 2.48 -22.19
CA SER A 205 9.86 1.66 -22.71
C SER A 205 10.07 1.98 -24.19
N ASP A 206 11.34 2.10 -24.57
CA ASP A 206 11.82 2.25 -25.94
C ASP A 206 12.36 0.94 -26.53
N GLY A 207 12.14 -0.19 -25.85
CA GLY A 207 12.69 -1.50 -26.23
C GLY A 207 13.97 -1.90 -25.50
N ASP A 208 14.55 -1.00 -24.69
CA ASP A 208 15.76 -1.28 -23.92
C ASP A 208 15.46 -2.01 -22.59
N THR A 209 16.53 -2.36 -21.88
CA THR A 209 16.57 -3.01 -20.57
C THR A 209 16.23 -2.07 -19.41
N MET A 210 16.28 -0.76 -19.65
CA MET A 210 15.97 0.29 -18.67
C MET A 210 14.69 1.02 -19.05
N SER A 211 13.99 1.57 -18.06
CA SER A 211 12.82 2.42 -18.35
C SER A 211 13.29 3.74 -18.99
N TYR A 212 12.84 4.03 -20.21
CA TYR A 212 13.07 5.33 -20.85
C TYR A 212 12.53 6.48 -19.99
N ARG A 213 11.29 6.32 -19.49
CA ARG A 213 10.70 7.26 -18.53
C ARG A 213 9.91 6.51 -17.47
N THR A 214 10.17 6.85 -16.21
CA THR A 214 9.35 6.44 -15.06
C THR A 214 8.78 7.69 -14.39
N ARG A 215 7.45 7.83 -14.38
CA ARG A 215 6.75 8.85 -13.60
C ARG A 215 5.92 8.16 -12.51
N ILE A 216 6.19 8.53 -11.26
CA ILE A 216 5.46 8.02 -10.10
C ILE A 216 4.44 9.09 -9.69
N ARG A 217 3.17 8.71 -9.66
CA ARG A 217 2.08 9.50 -9.07
C ARG A 217 1.88 9.02 -7.65
N THR A 218 2.31 9.83 -6.71
CA THR A 218 2.16 9.54 -5.29
C THR A 218 0.90 10.24 -4.75
N PRO A 219 0.19 9.64 -3.77
CA PRO A 219 -1.00 10.26 -3.19
C PRO A 219 -0.65 11.47 -2.30
N SER A 220 0.53 11.45 -1.67
CA SER A 220 0.96 12.47 -0.71
C SER A 220 1.08 13.86 -1.30
N PHE A 221 1.50 13.99 -2.57
CA PHE A 221 1.68 15.30 -3.21
C PHE A 221 0.34 16.05 -3.38
N PRO A 222 -0.71 15.45 -3.99
CA PRO A 222 -2.05 16.03 -4.01
C PRO A 222 -2.64 16.32 -2.63
N HIS A 223 -2.33 15.50 -1.63
CA HIS A 223 -2.83 15.73 -0.28
C HIS A 223 -2.18 16.95 0.40
N LEU A 224 -0.87 17.15 0.20
CA LEU A 224 -0.15 18.28 0.78
C LEU A 224 -0.52 19.61 0.13
N GLN A 225 -0.72 19.65 -1.19
CA GLN A 225 -1.12 20.89 -1.87
C GLN A 225 -2.45 21.46 -1.37
N MET A 226 -3.31 20.61 -0.78
CA MET A 226 -4.60 21.02 -0.24
C MET A 226 -4.49 21.73 1.12
N ILE A 227 -3.35 21.60 1.84
CA ILE A 227 -3.17 22.16 3.19
C ILE A 227 -3.55 23.65 3.27
N PRO A 228 -3.09 24.53 2.35
CA PRO A 228 -3.45 25.94 2.42
C PRO A 228 -4.94 26.21 2.20
N ALA A 229 -5.69 25.32 1.54
CA ALA A 229 -7.13 25.46 1.39
C ALA A 229 -7.85 25.08 2.69
N ILE A 230 -7.54 23.90 3.25
CA ILE A 230 -8.22 23.35 4.44
C ILE A 230 -7.79 23.98 5.76
N SER A 231 -6.68 24.74 5.77
CA SER A 231 -6.18 25.42 6.98
C SER A 231 -6.67 26.87 7.12
N ARG A 232 -7.31 27.44 6.10
CA ARG A 232 -7.82 28.83 6.17
C ARG A 232 -8.87 28.96 7.27
N GLY A 233 -8.73 29.99 8.09
CA GLY A 233 -9.64 30.24 9.23
C GLY A 233 -9.39 29.36 10.46
N SER A 234 -8.42 28.43 10.41
CA SER A 234 -8.05 27.59 11.56
C SER A 234 -6.95 28.23 12.41
N LEU A 235 -6.79 27.77 13.65
CA LEU A 235 -5.70 28.20 14.52
C LEU A 235 -4.39 27.49 14.14
N VAL A 236 -3.24 28.08 14.51
CA VAL A 236 -1.92 27.45 14.32
C VAL A 236 -1.83 26.08 14.99
N ALA A 237 -2.49 25.92 16.15
CA ALA A 237 -2.53 24.65 16.86
C ALA A 237 -3.28 23.55 16.09
N ASP A 238 -4.20 23.92 15.20
CA ASP A 238 -5.01 22.98 14.42
C ASP A 238 -4.30 22.55 13.14
N LEU A 239 -3.37 23.37 12.64
CA LEU A 239 -2.48 23.01 11.53
C LEU A 239 -1.72 21.71 11.82
N ILE A 240 -1.30 21.49 13.07
CA ILE A 240 -0.62 20.24 13.48
C ILE A 240 -1.55 19.03 13.31
N ALA A 241 -2.82 19.16 13.67
CA ALA A 241 -3.80 18.09 13.51
C ALA A 241 -4.10 17.83 12.02
N ILE A 242 -4.21 18.90 11.22
CA ILE A 242 -4.39 18.82 9.76
C ILE A 242 -3.24 18.04 9.13
N ILE A 243 -2.00 18.49 9.36
CA ILE A 243 -0.77 17.87 8.85
C ILE A 243 -0.68 16.40 9.28
N GLY A 244 -0.94 16.11 10.56
CA GLY A 244 -0.90 14.74 11.09
C GLY A 244 -1.98 13.82 10.49
N SER A 245 -3.15 14.36 10.17
CA SER A 245 -4.27 13.58 9.62
C SER A 245 -4.09 13.17 8.15
N ILE A 246 -3.23 13.87 7.40
CA ILE A 246 -2.97 13.59 5.99
C ILE A 246 -2.13 12.31 5.83
N ASP A 247 -1.23 12.03 6.78
CA ASP A 247 -0.23 10.95 6.69
C ASP A 247 0.58 11.04 5.38
N PHE A 248 1.58 11.92 5.35
CA PHE A 248 2.53 12.04 4.23
C PHE A 248 3.94 11.62 4.67
N VAL A 249 4.75 11.24 3.68
CA VAL A 249 6.19 11.03 3.83
C VAL A 249 6.87 11.92 2.82
N MET A 250 7.81 12.78 3.25
CA MET A 250 8.43 13.77 2.35
C MET A 250 9.12 13.13 1.14
N ALA A 251 9.73 11.95 1.31
CA ALA A 251 10.34 11.19 0.21
C ALA A 251 9.33 10.70 -0.86
N ASP A 252 8.04 10.70 -0.55
CA ASP A 252 6.96 10.41 -1.50
C ASP A 252 6.55 11.66 -2.31
N VAL A 253 6.78 12.85 -1.75
CA VAL A 253 6.31 14.13 -2.30
C VAL A 253 7.32 14.71 -3.29
N ASP A 254 8.61 14.54 -3.01
CA ASP A 254 9.73 15.19 -3.72
C ASP A 254 10.11 14.53 -5.08
N ARG A 255 9.17 13.83 -5.74
CA ARG A 255 9.45 12.96 -6.90
C ARG A 255 8.95 13.49 -8.25
#